data_AF-A0A517XPU8-F1
#
_entry.id   AF-A0A517XPU8-F1
#
_cell.length_a   1.000
_cell.length_b   1.000
_cell.length_c   1.000
_cell.angle_alpha   90.00
_cell.angle_beta   90.00
_cell.angle_gamma   90.00
#
_symmetry.space_group_name_H-M   'P 1'
#
loop_
_entity.id
_entity.type
_entity.pdbx_description
1 polymer ?
#
loop_
_entity_poly.entity_id
_entity_poly.type
_entity_poly.pdbx_seq_one_letter_code
_entity_poly.pdbx_strand_id
1 'polypeptide(L)'
;MAAGGEPTVFDEIFARITPDRLLRDPRATGEGVAVAVIDSGVERAVLEDKFRAAGTPIHPIDGALFRADSAAPLPYTGHQSSPHGTTVADVILTVAPRVKLYSADVFGPAGTCEVETVIHALRHAIEVWKVKVINLSLGVPEHKLQQLPRRQALLRAIEEAYFRDVLVFAAAHNEHPLTRSYPAVFTTPLVSVDKGVFDDPLGFAYRLRDHVEFQAHGKGYLGPFAREPATSWATPHLSGIAARILSLKPDLKPFEMKTLLYWLTRGRTG
;
A
#
# COMPACT_ATOMS: atom_id res chain seq x y z
N MET A 1 32.98 25.04 -13.33
CA MET A 1 33.37 25.14 -11.91
C MET A 1 32.14 25.57 -11.13
N ALA A 2 31.38 24.62 -10.59
CA ALA A 2 30.20 24.94 -9.78
C ALA A 2 30.69 25.38 -8.39
N ALA A 3 30.16 26.50 -7.92
CA ALA A 3 30.57 27.17 -6.69
C ALA A 3 30.37 26.27 -5.46
N GLY A 4 31.47 25.93 -4.79
CA GLY A 4 31.46 25.23 -3.51
C GLY A 4 31.09 26.19 -2.37
N GLY A 5 29.79 26.38 -2.14
CA GLY A 5 29.31 26.94 -0.88
C GLY A 5 29.44 25.93 0.25
N GLU A 6 29.50 26.40 1.52
CA GLU A 6 29.48 25.51 2.67
C GLU A 6 28.18 24.67 2.70
N PRO A 7 28.25 23.40 3.14
CA PRO A 7 27.06 22.55 3.26
C PRO A 7 26.02 23.21 4.16
N THR A 8 24.76 23.16 3.73
CA THR A 8 23.64 23.56 4.57
C THR A 8 23.29 22.44 5.55
N VAL A 9 22.52 22.76 6.60
CA VAL A 9 22.00 21.74 7.53
C VAL A 9 21.17 20.66 6.81
N PHE A 10 20.53 20.99 5.68
CA PHE A 10 19.80 19.99 4.88
C PHE A 10 20.73 19.01 4.18
N ASP A 11 21.91 19.46 3.74
CA ASP A 11 22.92 18.58 3.16
C ASP A 11 23.41 17.56 4.21
N GLU A 12 23.62 18.01 5.45
CA GLU A 12 23.95 17.11 6.57
C GLU A 12 22.84 16.11 6.89
N ILE A 13 21.58 16.54 6.87
CA ILE A 13 20.42 15.67 7.07
C ILE A 13 20.35 14.61 5.95
N PHE A 14 20.46 15.02 4.68
CA PHE A 14 20.37 14.10 3.54
C PHE A 14 21.58 13.16 3.45
N ALA A 15 22.75 13.56 3.96
CA ALA A 15 23.88 12.64 4.14
C ALA A 15 23.59 11.53 5.17
N ARG A 16 22.65 11.74 6.09
CA ARG A 16 22.28 10.75 7.12
C ARG A 16 21.03 9.94 6.76
N ILE A 17 20.07 10.55 6.07
CA ILE A 17 18.78 9.96 5.69
C ILE A 17 18.88 9.46 4.23
N THR A 18 19.56 8.33 4.04
CA THR A 18 19.69 7.69 2.72
C THR A 18 18.76 6.48 2.59
N PRO A 19 18.36 6.10 1.35
CA PRO A 19 17.57 4.88 1.13
C PRO A 19 18.21 3.63 1.74
N ASP A 20 19.51 3.43 1.57
CA ASP A 20 20.18 2.24 2.11
C ASP A 20 20.15 2.22 3.64
N ARG A 21 20.38 3.37 4.29
CA ARG A 21 20.37 3.44 5.76
C ARG A 21 19.00 3.18 6.37
N LEU A 22 17.91 3.65 5.74
CA LEU A 22 16.57 3.45 6.28
C LEU A 22 15.94 2.14 5.81
N LEU A 23 16.01 1.85 4.52
CA LEU A 23 15.28 0.73 3.93
C LEU A 23 16.01 -0.59 4.14
N ARG A 24 17.35 -0.59 4.25
CA ARG A 24 18.14 -1.81 4.51
C ARG A 24 18.62 -1.93 5.96
N ASP A 25 18.11 -1.08 6.87
CA ASP A 25 18.32 -1.28 8.31
C ASP A 25 17.77 -2.66 8.71
N PRO A 26 18.55 -3.51 9.41
CA PRO A 26 18.10 -4.85 9.81
C PRO A 26 16.88 -4.82 10.75
N ARG A 27 16.62 -3.70 11.42
CA ARG A 27 15.45 -3.50 12.28
C ARG A 27 14.19 -3.10 11.51
N ALA A 28 14.34 -2.59 10.28
CA ALA A 28 13.25 -2.09 9.45
C ALA A 28 12.44 -3.25 8.83
N THR A 29 11.79 -4.06 9.65
CA THR A 29 11.15 -5.32 9.25
C THR A 29 9.63 -5.23 9.10
N GLY A 30 9.03 -4.13 9.57
CA GLY A 30 7.58 -3.97 9.71
C GLY A 30 7.04 -4.48 11.05
N GLU A 31 7.89 -4.97 11.95
CA GLU A 31 7.49 -5.38 13.30
C GLU A 31 6.77 -4.24 14.04
N GLY A 32 5.68 -4.58 14.74
CA GLY A 32 4.82 -3.59 15.43
C GLY A 32 3.89 -2.80 14.51
N VAL A 33 3.90 -3.03 13.19
CA VAL A 33 3.04 -2.32 12.24
C VAL A 33 1.90 -3.22 11.77
N ALA A 34 0.66 -2.76 11.96
CA ALA A 34 -0.53 -3.41 11.42
C ALA A 34 -0.87 -2.85 10.03
N VAL A 35 -1.10 -3.75 9.06
CA VAL A 35 -1.37 -3.44 7.66
C VAL A 35 -2.66 -4.12 7.20
N ALA A 36 -3.61 -3.38 6.64
CA ALA A 36 -4.79 -3.95 5.98
C ALA A 36 -4.58 -4.01 4.46
N VAL A 37 -4.85 -5.18 3.89
CA VAL A 37 -4.98 -5.39 2.44
C VAL A 37 -6.47 -5.46 2.12
N ILE A 38 -7.01 -4.39 1.54
CA ILE A 38 -8.40 -4.33 1.09
C ILE A 38 -8.41 -4.71 -0.39
N ASP A 39 -8.77 -5.97 -0.66
CA ASP A 39 -8.66 -6.64 -1.96
C ASP A 39 -9.64 -7.82 -2.03
N SER A 40 -9.26 -8.92 -2.68
CA SER A 40 -10.07 -10.12 -2.95
C SER A 40 -9.83 -11.26 -1.94
N GLY A 41 -9.46 -10.91 -0.71
CA GLY A 41 -9.10 -11.87 0.32
C GLY A 41 -7.67 -12.40 0.17
N VAL A 42 -7.25 -13.23 1.12
CA VAL A 42 -5.91 -13.82 1.16
C VAL A 42 -6.04 -15.32 1.43
N GLU A 43 -5.24 -16.14 0.75
CA GLU A 43 -5.09 -17.56 1.03
C GLU A 43 -3.97 -17.72 2.06
N ARG A 44 -4.36 -17.78 3.33
CA ARG A 44 -3.44 -17.76 4.49
C ARG A 44 -2.42 -18.89 4.41
N ALA A 45 -2.90 -20.11 4.16
CA ALA A 45 -2.04 -21.30 4.18
C ALA A 45 -0.92 -21.20 3.14
N VAL A 46 -1.22 -20.70 1.94
CA VAL A 46 -0.22 -20.55 0.86
C VAL A 46 0.91 -19.61 1.29
N LEU A 47 0.60 -18.49 1.95
CA LEU A 47 1.62 -17.54 2.40
C LEU A 47 2.38 -18.06 3.62
N GLU A 48 1.69 -18.58 4.64
CA GLU A 48 2.33 -19.14 5.83
C GLU A 48 3.30 -20.28 5.47
N ASP A 49 2.91 -21.15 4.55
CA ASP A 49 3.76 -22.25 4.08
C ASP A 49 4.96 -21.74 3.28
N LYS A 50 4.77 -20.79 2.36
CA LYS A 50 5.84 -20.17 1.56
C LYS A 50 6.90 -19.54 2.48
N PHE A 51 6.47 -18.70 3.41
CA PHE A 51 7.37 -17.95 4.29
C PHE A 51 8.03 -18.84 5.35
N ARG A 52 7.33 -19.87 5.84
CA ARG A 52 7.92 -20.89 6.72
C ARG A 52 9.00 -21.69 5.99
N ALA A 53 8.74 -22.13 4.75
CA ALA A 53 9.73 -22.84 3.93
C ALA A 53 10.95 -21.98 3.59
N ALA A 54 10.77 -20.66 3.47
CA ALA A 54 11.86 -19.71 3.25
C ALA A 54 12.66 -19.36 4.53
N GLY A 55 12.29 -19.90 5.70
CA GLY A 55 12.97 -19.62 6.96
C GLY A 55 12.63 -18.26 7.60
N THR A 56 11.56 -17.60 7.12
CA THR A 56 11.15 -16.26 7.56
C THR A 56 9.68 -16.26 7.97
N PRO A 57 9.29 -16.96 9.05
CA PRO A 57 7.90 -17.09 9.44
C PRO A 57 7.26 -15.72 9.71
N ILE A 58 6.07 -15.53 9.16
CA ILE A 58 5.23 -14.32 9.29
C ILE A 58 4.32 -14.41 10.51
N HIS A 59 3.77 -13.28 10.93
CA HIS A 59 2.67 -13.26 11.91
C HIS A 59 1.39 -13.87 11.31
N PRO A 60 0.50 -14.45 12.14
CA PRO A 60 -0.77 -14.98 11.65
C PRO A 60 -1.58 -13.91 10.91
N ILE A 61 -2.17 -14.29 9.78
CA ILE A 61 -3.04 -13.42 8.99
C ILE A 61 -4.47 -13.54 9.52
N ASP A 62 -5.04 -12.41 9.93
CA ASP A 62 -6.45 -12.27 10.30
C ASP A 62 -7.21 -11.52 9.20
N GLY A 63 -8.53 -11.40 9.32
CA GLY A 63 -9.29 -10.68 8.30
C GLY A 63 -10.80 -10.75 8.47
N ALA A 64 -11.50 -10.27 7.46
CA ALA A 64 -12.94 -10.44 7.32
C ALA A 64 -13.39 -10.34 5.84
N LEU A 65 -14.57 -10.88 5.55
CA LEU A 65 -15.25 -10.74 4.26
C LEU A 65 -16.34 -9.67 4.37
N PHE A 66 -16.28 -8.67 3.49
CA PHE A 66 -17.23 -7.56 3.46
C PHE A 66 -18.22 -7.76 2.31
N ARG A 67 -19.49 -7.42 2.57
CA ARG A 67 -20.56 -7.48 1.58
C ARG A 67 -21.45 -6.24 1.70
N ALA A 68 -22.03 -5.82 0.58
CA ALA A 68 -22.92 -4.66 0.54
C ALA A 68 -24.24 -4.90 1.29
N ASP A 69 -24.70 -6.14 1.35
CA ASP A 69 -25.97 -6.56 1.95
C ASP A 69 -25.86 -6.92 3.45
N SER A 70 -24.65 -6.83 4.04
CA SER A 70 -24.43 -7.15 5.45
C SER A 70 -23.82 -5.99 6.21
N ALA A 71 -24.47 -5.62 7.33
CA ALA A 71 -23.99 -4.56 8.22
C ALA A 71 -22.72 -4.96 8.99
N ALA A 72 -22.57 -6.25 9.33
CA ALA A 72 -21.37 -6.79 9.96
C ALA A 72 -20.57 -7.61 8.95
N PRO A 73 -19.22 -7.54 8.96
CA PRO A 73 -18.43 -8.37 8.08
C PRO A 73 -18.49 -9.83 8.54
N LEU A 74 -18.40 -10.74 7.57
CA LEU A 74 -18.37 -12.19 7.80
C LEU A 74 -16.96 -12.60 8.24
N PRO A 75 -16.84 -13.68 9.05
CA PRO A 75 -15.54 -14.12 9.54
C PRO A 75 -14.63 -14.57 8.40
N TYR A 76 -13.36 -14.23 8.50
CA TYR A 76 -12.32 -14.75 7.61
C TYR A 76 -11.96 -16.18 7.99
N THR A 77 -12.05 -17.08 7.01
CA THR A 77 -11.78 -18.51 7.19
C THR A 77 -10.36 -18.91 6.79
N GLY A 78 -9.53 -17.95 6.34
CA GLY A 78 -8.20 -18.23 5.81
C GLY A 78 -8.13 -18.33 4.28
N HIS A 79 -9.25 -18.10 3.59
CA HIS A 79 -9.35 -18.27 2.14
C HIS A 79 -9.64 -16.95 1.42
N GLN A 80 -9.14 -16.87 0.19
CA GLN A 80 -9.42 -15.78 -0.74
C GLN A 80 -10.64 -16.08 -1.62
N SER A 81 -11.28 -15.03 -2.14
CA SER A 81 -12.26 -15.19 -3.23
C SER A 81 -11.62 -15.21 -4.61
N SER A 82 -10.50 -14.52 -4.79
CA SER A 82 -9.72 -14.48 -6.04
C SER A 82 -8.23 -14.35 -5.73
N PRO A 83 -7.32 -14.88 -6.58
CA PRO A 83 -5.87 -14.92 -6.34
C PRO A 83 -5.18 -13.57 -6.11
N HIS A 84 -5.79 -12.46 -6.54
CA HIS A 84 -5.13 -11.15 -6.60
C HIS A 84 -4.68 -10.66 -5.22
N GLY A 85 -5.55 -10.75 -4.20
CA GLY A 85 -5.24 -10.26 -2.85
C GLY A 85 -4.11 -11.04 -2.17
N THR A 86 -3.98 -12.33 -2.45
CA THR A 86 -2.83 -13.14 -1.99
C THR A 86 -1.53 -12.67 -2.62
N THR A 87 -1.51 -12.32 -3.92
CA THR A 87 -0.31 -11.75 -4.54
C THR A 87 0.06 -10.39 -3.94
N VAL A 88 -0.93 -9.54 -3.64
CA VAL A 88 -0.71 -8.25 -2.99
C VAL A 88 -0.13 -8.43 -1.58
N ALA A 89 -0.71 -9.33 -0.79
CA ALA A 89 -0.21 -9.65 0.55
C ALA A 89 1.20 -10.26 0.52
N ASP A 90 1.48 -11.12 -0.46
CA ASP A 90 2.80 -11.72 -0.67
C ASP A 90 3.89 -10.66 -0.89
N VAL A 91 3.59 -9.62 -1.69
CA VAL A 91 4.51 -8.50 -1.90
C VAL A 91 4.79 -7.76 -0.60
N ILE A 92 3.74 -7.39 0.15
CA ILE A 92 3.90 -6.69 1.43
C ILE A 92 4.75 -7.52 2.39
N LEU A 93 4.48 -8.82 2.52
CA LEU A 93 5.22 -9.71 3.41
C LEU A 93 6.64 -9.98 2.91
N THR A 94 6.91 -9.91 1.61
CA THR A 94 8.27 -9.99 1.07
C THR A 94 9.07 -8.73 1.43
N VAL A 95 8.45 -7.56 1.37
CA VAL A 95 9.10 -6.27 1.67
C VAL A 95 9.22 -6.04 3.18
N ALA A 96 8.18 -6.36 3.95
CA ALA A 96 8.07 -6.13 5.39
C ALA A 96 7.53 -7.40 6.08
N PRO A 97 8.37 -8.44 6.29
CA PRO A 97 7.93 -9.78 6.71
C PRO A 97 7.35 -9.85 8.12
N ARG A 98 7.51 -8.78 8.92
CA ARG A 98 7.11 -8.77 10.32
C ARG A 98 5.89 -7.90 10.62
N VAL A 99 5.16 -7.47 9.59
CA VAL A 99 3.88 -6.77 9.78
C VAL A 99 2.81 -7.72 10.33
N LYS A 100 1.85 -7.16 11.08
CA LYS A 100 0.58 -7.85 11.36
C LYS A 100 -0.39 -7.56 10.21
N LEU A 101 -0.64 -8.55 9.36
CA LEU A 101 -1.47 -8.38 8.17
C LEU A 101 -2.94 -8.74 8.44
N TYR A 102 -3.83 -7.86 7.98
CA TYR A 102 -5.27 -8.09 7.94
C TYR A 102 -5.76 -8.15 6.49
N SER A 103 -6.52 -9.19 6.15
CA SER A 103 -7.17 -9.34 4.86
C SER A 103 -8.62 -8.84 4.93
N ALA A 104 -8.97 -7.87 4.08
CA ALA A 104 -10.36 -7.47 3.86
C ALA A 104 -10.75 -7.87 2.45
N ASP A 105 -11.58 -8.91 2.33
CA ASP A 105 -12.15 -9.30 1.04
C ASP A 105 -13.40 -8.45 0.75
N VAL A 106 -13.31 -7.57 -0.26
CA VAL A 106 -14.39 -6.68 -0.70
C VAL A 106 -15.02 -7.08 -2.04
N PHE A 107 -14.51 -8.15 -2.68
CA PHE A 107 -15.03 -8.64 -3.96
C PHE A 107 -15.95 -9.85 -3.76
N GLY A 108 -15.60 -10.74 -2.82
CA GLY A 108 -16.26 -12.02 -2.65
C GLY A 108 -16.21 -12.91 -3.91
N PRO A 109 -16.80 -14.12 -3.86
CA PRO A 109 -16.74 -15.10 -4.95
C PRO A 109 -17.33 -14.62 -6.29
N ALA A 110 -18.21 -13.61 -6.26
CA ALA A 110 -18.81 -13.03 -7.46
C ALA A 110 -17.86 -12.08 -8.20
N GLY A 111 -16.75 -11.65 -7.58
CA GLY A 111 -15.77 -10.75 -8.20
C GLY A 111 -16.25 -9.31 -8.39
N THR A 112 -17.39 -8.94 -7.80
CA THR A 112 -17.96 -7.59 -7.88
C THR A 112 -17.66 -6.80 -6.61
N CYS A 113 -17.17 -5.57 -6.75
CA CYS A 113 -16.86 -4.72 -5.61
C CYS A 113 -17.65 -3.40 -5.71
N GLU A 114 -18.44 -3.10 -4.68
CA GLU A 114 -19.14 -1.82 -4.55
C GLU A 114 -18.35 -0.83 -3.69
N VAL A 115 -18.51 0.47 -3.96
CA VAL A 115 -17.80 1.53 -3.23
C VAL A 115 -18.16 1.50 -1.75
N GLU A 116 -19.41 1.21 -1.44
CA GLU A 116 -19.96 1.07 -0.10
C GLU A 116 -19.27 -0.06 0.67
N THR A 117 -18.93 -1.16 -0.01
CA THR A 117 -18.18 -2.28 0.57
C THR A 117 -16.74 -1.88 0.89
N VAL A 118 -16.09 -1.11 0.00
CA VAL A 118 -14.74 -0.55 0.26
C VAL A 118 -14.75 0.43 1.44
N ILE A 119 -15.74 1.32 1.51
CA ILE A 119 -15.90 2.27 2.64
C ILE A 119 -16.09 1.52 3.95
N HIS A 120 -16.90 0.45 3.96
CA HIS A 120 -17.10 -0.38 5.14
C HIS A 120 -15.78 -1.02 5.58
N ALA A 121 -15.02 -1.61 4.65
CA ALA A 121 -13.71 -2.19 4.93
C ALA A 121 -12.68 -1.15 5.45
N LEU A 122 -12.66 0.06 4.86
CA LEU A 122 -11.80 1.16 5.31
C LEU A 122 -12.08 1.51 6.77
N ARG A 123 -13.35 1.74 7.13
CA ARG A 123 -13.73 2.06 8.51
C ARG A 123 -13.42 0.94 9.47
N HIS A 124 -13.68 -0.31 9.09
CA HIS A 124 -13.34 -1.46 9.92
C HIS A 124 -11.83 -1.56 10.18
N ALA A 125 -11.01 -1.35 9.15
CA ALA A 125 -9.56 -1.34 9.29
C ALA A 125 -9.07 -0.24 10.25
N ILE A 126 -9.67 0.95 10.20
CA ILE A 126 -9.31 2.10 11.03
C ILE A 126 -9.78 1.90 12.48
N GLU A 127 -11.04 1.52 12.69
CA GLU A 127 -11.70 1.57 14.00
C GLU A 127 -11.54 0.28 14.80
N VAL A 128 -11.64 -0.87 14.12
CA VAL A 128 -11.65 -2.19 14.76
C VAL A 128 -10.25 -2.78 14.78
N TRP A 129 -9.62 -2.90 13.60
CA TRP A 129 -8.26 -3.45 13.50
C TRP A 129 -7.18 -2.46 13.90
N LYS A 130 -7.48 -1.15 13.90
CA LYS A 130 -6.57 -0.07 14.27
C LYS A 130 -5.25 -0.15 13.51
N VAL A 131 -5.34 -0.40 12.20
CA VAL A 131 -4.16 -0.52 11.34
C VAL A 131 -3.45 0.82 11.18
N LYS A 132 -2.14 0.78 10.92
CA LYS A 132 -1.36 1.97 10.59
C LYS A 132 -1.24 2.21 9.08
N VAL A 133 -1.37 1.15 8.29
CA VAL A 133 -1.26 1.18 6.83
C VAL A 133 -2.44 0.45 6.19
N ILE A 134 -3.00 1.02 5.13
CA ILE A 134 -4.02 0.41 4.28
C ILE A 134 -3.49 0.39 2.85
N ASN A 135 -3.52 -0.79 2.22
CA ASN A 135 -3.19 -0.99 0.82
C ASN A 135 -4.46 -1.22 -0.01
N LEU A 136 -4.71 -0.35 -0.98
CA LEU A 136 -5.80 -0.44 -1.95
C LEU A 136 -5.22 -0.72 -3.34
N SER A 137 -5.05 -2.01 -3.67
CA SER A 137 -4.67 -2.46 -5.02
C SER A 137 -5.90 -2.64 -5.91
N LEU A 138 -6.86 -1.72 -5.80
CA LEU A 138 -8.11 -1.69 -6.51
C LEU A 138 -8.41 -0.26 -6.97
N GLY A 139 -9.26 -0.14 -7.98
CA GLY A 139 -9.75 1.16 -8.39
C GLY A 139 -10.93 1.10 -9.35
N VAL A 140 -11.72 2.16 -9.34
CA VAL A 140 -12.86 2.34 -10.24
C VAL A 140 -12.49 3.42 -11.26
N PRO A 141 -12.49 3.11 -12.56
CA PRO A 141 -12.27 4.11 -13.60
C PRO A 141 -13.24 5.29 -13.46
N GLU A 142 -12.76 6.50 -13.72
CA GLU A 142 -13.54 7.74 -13.53
C GLU A 142 -14.93 7.68 -14.20
N HIS A 143 -15.02 7.15 -15.43
CA HIS A 143 -16.28 7.02 -16.16
C HIS A 143 -17.28 6.05 -15.53
N LYS A 144 -16.83 5.14 -14.66
CA LYS A 144 -17.71 4.22 -13.89
C LYS A 144 -18.10 4.79 -12.52
N LEU A 145 -17.39 5.81 -12.04
CA LEU A 145 -17.68 6.51 -10.79
C LEU A 145 -18.16 7.95 -11.06
N GLN A 146 -19.16 8.08 -11.93
CA GLN A 146 -19.77 9.38 -12.29
C GLN A 146 -20.70 9.91 -11.18
N GLN A 147 -21.22 9.04 -10.32
CA GLN A 147 -22.11 9.45 -9.23
C GLN A 147 -21.32 10.23 -8.16
N LEU A 148 -21.48 11.56 -8.18
CA LEU A 148 -20.84 12.47 -7.23
C LEU A 148 -21.00 12.07 -5.76
N PRO A 149 -22.18 11.59 -5.28
CA PRO A 149 -22.32 11.20 -3.87
C PRO A 149 -21.39 10.05 -3.46
N ARG A 150 -21.21 9.04 -4.32
CA ARG A 150 -20.32 7.89 -4.06
C ARG A 150 -18.85 8.32 -4.04
N ARG A 151 -18.45 9.17 -4.99
CA ARG A 151 -17.10 9.76 -5.05
C ARG A 151 -16.79 10.53 -3.76
N GLN A 152 -17.73 11.38 -3.31
CA GLN A 152 -17.55 12.15 -2.08
C GLN A 152 -17.55 11.27 -0.82
N ALA A 153 -18.38 10.24 -0.76
CA ALA A 153 -18.41 9.30 0.35
C ALA A 153 -17.07 8.54 0.48
N LEU A 154 -16.51 8.09 -0.65
CA LEU A 154 -15.20 7.44 -0.67
C LEU A 154 -14.08 8.39 -0.25
N LEU A 155 -14.07 9.62 -0.76
CA LEU A 155 -13.10 10.65 -0.36
C LEU A 155 -13.15 10.90 1.15
N ARG A 156 -14.35 11.08 1.73
CA ARG A 156 -14.51 11.29 3.17
C ARG A 156 -13.97 10.13 4.01
N ALA A 157 -14.16 8.89 3.57
CA ALA A 157 -13.61 7.72 4.27
C ALA A 157 -12.07 7.68 4.24
N ILE A 158 -11.46 8.17 3.15
CA ILE A 158 -10.00 8.28 3.02
C ILE A 158 -9.47 9.45 3.86
N GLU A 159 -10.15 10.58 3.87
CA GLU A 159 -9.82 11.72 4.73
C GLU A 159 -9.91 11.33 6.21
N GLU A 160 -10.91 10.53 6.59
CA GLU A 160 -11.02 9.98 7.94
C GLU A 160 -9.78 9.15 8.31
N ALA A 161 -9.29 8.30 7.40
CA ALA A 161 -8.04 7.55 7.61
C ALA A 161 -6.87 8.51 7.88
N TYR A 162 -6.72 9.55 7.06
CA TYR A 162 -5.68 10.57 7.21
C TYR A 162 -5.74 11.26 8.58
N PHE A 163 -6.93 11.72 9.01
CA PHE A 163 -7.11 12.38 10.30
C PHE A 163 -6.96 11.45 11.51
N ARG A 164 -7.03 10.14 11.30
CA ARG A 164 -6.78 9.10 12.32
C ARG A 164 -5.34 8.58 12.28
N ASP A 165 -4.43 9.29 11.59
CA ASP A 165 -3.02 8.93 11.41
C ASP A 165 -2.79 7.59 10.69
N VAL A 166 -3.71 7.17 9.83
CA VAL A 166 -3.60 5.95 9.02
C VAL A 166 -3.12 6.31 7.62
N LEU A 167 -2.08 5.61 7.16
CA LEU A 167 -1.52 5.77 5.82
C LEU A 167 -2.31 4.93 4.81
N VAL A 168 -2.88 5.57 3.80
CA VAL A 168 -3.57 4.88 2.70
C VAL A 168 -2.70 4.92 1.44
N PHE A 169 -2.46 3.76 0.83
CA PHE A 169 -1.78 3.62 -0.45
C PHE A 169 -2.77 3.12 -1.49
N ALA A 170 -2.85 3.77 -2.66
CA ALA A 170 -3.82 3.44 -3.69
C ALA A 170 -3.19 3.29 -5.07
N ALA A 171 -3.53 2.20 -5.76
CA ALA A 171 -3.10 1.93 -7.13
C ALA A 171 -3.78 2.88 -8.14
N ALA A 172 -2.98 3.50 -8.99
CA ALA A 172 -3.46 4.12 -10.22
C ALA A 172 -4.03 3.06 -11.18
N HIS A 173 -4.65 3.49 -12.28
CA HIS A 173 -5.07 2.57 -13.34
C HIS A 173 -3.86 2.02 -14.09
N ASN A 174 -3.92 0.78 -14.57
CA ASN A 174 -2.82 0.16 -15.31
C ASN A 174 -2.48 0.87 -16.65
N GLU A 175 -3.39 1.71 -17.14
CA GLU A 175 -3.24 2.53 -18.36
C GLU A 175 -2.99 4.01 -18.04
N HIS A 176 -2.74 4.37 -16.77
CA HIS A 176 -2.41 5.74 -16.42
C HIS A 176 -1.21 6.25 -17.26
N PRO A 177 -1.23 7.50 -17.78
CA PRO A 177 -2.23 8.56 -17.54
C PRO A 177 -3.44 8.57 -18.49
N LEU A 178 -3.60 7.59 -19.36
CA LEU A 178 -4.75 7.54 -20.29
C LEU A 178 -6.08 7.36 -19.56
N THR A 179 -6.07 6.54 -18.50
CA THR A 179 -7.26 6.27 -17.67
C THR A 179 -7.01 6.72 -16.23
N ARG A 180 -7.91 7.55 -15.70
CA ARG A 180 -7.96 7.93 -14.29
C ARG A 180 -8.81 6.94 -13.50
N SER A 181 -8.37 6.63 -12.28
CA SER A 181 -9.11 5.77 -11.35
C SER A 181 -9.16 6.33 -9.93
N TYR A 182 -10.28 6.09 -9.28
CA TYR A 182 -10.48 6.36 -7.86
C TYR A 182 -10.17 5.08 -7.06
N PRO A 183 -9.51 5.17 -5.89
CA PRO A 183 -9.24 6.41 -5.16
C PRO A 183 -7.91 7.11 -5.49
N ALA A 184 -7.01 6.53 -6.29
CA ALA A 184 -5.64 7.05 -6.46
C ALA A 184 -5.53 8.54 -6.84
N VAL A 185 -6.50 9.11 -7.57
CA VAL A 185 -6.51 10.55 -7.89
C VAL A 185 -6.83 11.46 -6.69
N PHE A 186 -7.31 10.93 -5.56
CA PHE A 186 -7.49 11.65 -4.29
C PHE A 186 -6.16 11.89 -3.57
N THR A 187 -5.12 12.30 -4.29
CA THR A 187 -3.72 12.15 -3.85
C THR A 187 -3.34 12.90 -2.59
N THR A 188 -4.10 13.91 -2.15
CA THR A 188 -3.75 14.69 -0.96
C THR A 188 -3.84 13.88 0.33
N PRO A 189 -4.98 13.23 0.68
CA PRO A 189 -5.10 12.40 1.89
C PRO A 189 -4.49 10.99 1.79
N LEU A 190 -3.94 10.58 0.65
CA LEU A 190 -3.34 9.25 0.45
C LEU A 190 -1.98 9.32 -0.27
N VAL A 191 -1.35 8.17 -0.48
CA VAL A 191 -0.18 8.02 -1.34
C VAL A 191 -0.59 7.26 -2.60
N SER A 192 -0.56 7.95 -3.75
CA SER A 192 -0.97 7.39 -5.04
C SER A 192 0.22 6.74 -5.75
N VAL A 193 0.00 5.55 -6.30
CA VAL A 193 1.08 4.70 -6.80
C VAL A 193 0.80 4.19 -8.21
N ASP A 194 1.70 4.52 -9.13
CA ASP A 194 1.82 3.96 -10.47
C ASP A 194 2.96 2.91 -10.50
N LYS A 195 3.04 2.13 -11.58
CA LYS A 195 4.11 1.16 -11.81
C LYS A 195 5.33 1.82 -12.42
N GLY A 196 6.51 1.42 -11.96
CA GLY A 196 7.78 1.73 -12.59
C GLY A 196 8.58 0.47 -12.88
N VAL A 197 9.62 0.63 -13.69
CA VAL A 197 10.61 -0.41 -13.96
C VAL A 197 11.77 -0.20 -13.00
N PHE A 198 11.85 -1.06 -11.99
CA PHE A 198 12.91 -1.08 -11.00
C PHE A 198 13.37 -2.53 -10.82
N ASP A 199 14.67 -2.78 -10.69
CA ASP A 199 15.17 -4.13 -10.40
C ASP A 199 15.08 -4.47 -8.92
N ASP A 200 15.34 -3.47 -8.06
CA ASP A 200 15.21 -3.58 -6.60
C ASP A 200 13.73 -3.54 -6.18
N PRO A 201 13.23 -4.50 -5.37
CA PRO A 201 11.92 -4.43 -4.73
C PRO A 201 11.70 -3.18 -3.87
N LEU A 202 12.77 -2.59 -3.34
CA LEU A 202 12.73 -1.33 -2.59
C LEU A 202 12.83 -0.09 -3.50
N GLY A 203 12.80 -0.29 -4.82
CA GLY A 203 12.87 0.73 -5.85
C GLY A 203 11.55 1.51 -5.98
N PHE A 204 11.66 2.84 -5.91
CA PHE A 204 10.56 3.77 -6.14
C PHE A 204 11.09 5.16 -6.52
N ALA A 205 10.23 5.97 -7.13
CA ALA A 205 10.53 7.33 -7.53
C ALA A 205 9.30 8.23 -7.34
N TYR A 206 9.52 9.53 -7.14
CA TYR A 206 8.47 10.53 -7.19
C TYR A 206 8.42 11.10 -8.60
N ARG A 207 7.28 10.93 -9.27
CA ARG A 207 7.02 11.39 -10.64
C ARG A 207 5.56 11.80 -10.76
N LEU A 208 5.25 13.01 -10.32
CA LEU A 208 3.90 13.56 -10.41
C LEU A 208 3.42 13.58 -11.87
N ARG A 209 2.38 12.80 -12.15
CA ARG A 209 1.67 12.75 -13.44
C ARG A 209 0.19 12.61 -13.16
N ASP A 210 -0.58 13.59 -13.62
CA ASP A 210 -2.04 13.60 -13.54
C ASP A 210 -2.60 13.09 -12.19
N HIS A 211 -2.18 13.75 -11.10
CA HIS A 211 -2.53 13.46 -9.70
C HIS A 211 -1.92 12.19 -9.10
N VAL A 212 -1.17 11.39 -9.85
CA VAL A 212 -0.44 10.25 -9.30
C VAL A 212 1.00 10.65 -9.01
N GLU A 213 1.47 10.42 -7.78
CA GLU A 213 2.70 11.01 -7.25
C GLU A 213 3.91 10.09 -7.32
N PHE A 214 3.73 8.80 -7.02
CA PHE A 214 4.84 7.85 -6.89
C PHE A 214 4.77 6.75 -7.94
N GLN A 215 5.94 6.26 -8.33
CA GLN A 215 6.12 5.00 -9.04
C GLN A 215 6.88 4.02 -8.15
N ALA A 216 6.50 2.75 -8.14
CA ALA A 216 7.21 1.70 -7.39
C ALA A 216 7.43 0.42 -8.22
N HIS A 217 8.20 -0.52 -7.68
CA HIS A 217 8.48 -1.82 -8.32
C HIS A 217 7.17 -2.53 -8.72
N GLY A 218 6.97 -2.74 -10.01
CA GLY A 218 5.67 -3.15 -10.54
C GLY A 218 5.43 -4.66 -10.64
N LYS A 219 6.22 -5.56 -10.03
CA LYS A 219 6.06 -7.02 -10.20
C LYS A 219 5.78 -7.71 -8.87
N GLY A 220 4.81 -8.61 -8.82
CA GLY A 220 4.61 -9.57 -7.74
C GLY A 220 5.45 -10.83 -7.87
N TYR A 221 5.32 -11.74 -6.90
CA TYR A 221 6.13 -12.96 -6.82
C TYR A 221 5.32 -14.26 -6.78
N LEU A 222 3.99 -14.15 -6.76
CA LEU A 222 3.06 -15.27 -6.63
C LEU A 222 1.88 -15.12 -7.58
N GLY A 223 1.52 -16.19 -8.29
CA GLY A 223 0.34 -16.23 -9.17
C GLY A 223 0.62 -15.97 -10.66
N PRO A 224 -0.37 -16.22 -11.53
CA PRO A 224 -0.18 -16.35 -12.98
C PRO A 224 0.17 -15.05 -13.73
N PHE A 225 0.07 -13.88 -13.10
CA PHE A 225 0.38 -12.58 -13.72
C PHE A 225 1.31 -11.71 -12.85
N ALA A 226 1.89 -12.30 -11.80
CA ALA A 226 2.74 -11.57 -10.87
C ALA A 226 3.94 -10.91 -11.56
N ARG A 227 4.48 -11.51 -12.63
CA ARG A 227 5.67 -11.01 -13.32
C ARG A 227 5.38 -9.87 -14.30
N GLU A 228 4.12 -9.67 -14.67
CA GLU A 228 3.70 -8.58 -15.56
C GLU A 228 3.59 -7.26 -14.77
N PRO A 229 4.21 -6.17 -15.24
CA PRO A 229 4.13 -4.90 -14.53
C PRO A 229 2.71 -4.35 -14.35
N ALA A 230 2.26 -4.20 -13.10
CA ALA A 230 0.95 -3.66 -12.75
C ALA A 230 1.03 -2.67 -11.58
N THR A 231 0.13 -1.68 -11.57
CA THR A 231 -0.01 -0.72 -10.46
C THR A 231 -0.45 -1.43 -9.18
N SER A 232 -1.28 -2.48 -9.30
CA SER A 232 -1.67 -3.36 -8.21
C SER A 232 -0.50 -4.04 -7.49
N TRP A 233 0.63 -4.25 -8.18
CA TRP A 233 1.87 -4.79 -7.60
C TRP A 233 2.77 -3.66 -7.07
N ALA A 234 2.76 -2.48 -7.69
CA ALA A 234 3.53 -1.34 -7.25
C ALA A 234 3.08 -0.79 -5.88
N THR A 235 1.77 -0.68 -5.66
CA THR A 235 1.19 -0.21 -4.40
C THR A 235 1.67 -1.00 -3.17
N PRO A 236 1.65 -2.35 -3.17
CA PRO A 236 2.13 -3.13 -2.02
C PRO A 236 3.64 -3.04 -1.79
N HIS A 237 4.45 -2.74 -2.81
CA HIS A 237 5.86 -2.42 -2.58
C HIS A 237 6.01 -1.14 -1.77
N LEU A 238 5.31 -0.08 -2.17
CA LEU A 238 5.45 1.21 -1.48
C LEU A 238 4.81 1.20 -0.09
N SER A 239 3.68 0.52 0.09
CA SER A 239 3.06 0.36 1.41
C SER A 239 3.91 -0.53 2.33
N GLY A 240 4.56 -1.58 1.80
CA GLY A 240 5.56 -2.37 2.51
C GLY A 240 6.79 -1.55 2.92
N ILE A 241 7.32 -0.71 2.02
CA ILE A 241 8.42 0.22 2.32
C ILE A 241 8.03 1.16 3.47
N ALA A 242 6.82 1.69 3.45
CA ALA A 242 6.32 2.54 4.54
C ALA A 242 6.22 1.76 5.86
N ALA A 243 5.79 0.50 5.84
CA ALA A 243 5.78 -0.36 7.03
C ALA A 243 7.19 -0.61 7.58
N ARG A 244 8.20 -0.81 6.72
CA ARG A 244 9.61 -0.89 7.15
C ARG A 244 10.04 0.36 7.90
N ILE A 245 9.77 1.54 7.33
CA ILE A 245 10.09 2.83 7.96
C ILE A 245 9.35 2.99 9.31
N LEU A 246 8.07 2.64 9.35
CA LEU A 246 7.25 2.72 10.58
C LEU A 246 7.78 1.83 11.70
N SER A 247 8.38 0.68 11.40
CA SER A 247 9.01 -0.14 12.45
C SER A 247 10.20 0.55 13.13
N LEU A 248 10.83 1.54 12.48
CA LEU A 248 11.87 2.38 13.08
C LEU A 248 11.30 3.63 13.78
N LYS A 249 10.21 4.18 13.27
CA LYS A 249 9.53 5.38 13.80
C LYS A 249 8.01 5.22 13.73
N PRO A 250 7.37 4.55 14.72
CA PRO A 250 5.96 4.14 14.63
C PRO A 250 4.93 5.28 14.60
N ASP A 251 5.31 6.44 15.13
CA ASP A 251 4.46 7.61 15.33
C ASP A 251 4.47 8.59 14.15
N LEU A 252 5.14 8.26 13.03
CA LEU A 252 5.11 9.08 11.82
C LEU A 252 3.66 9.34 11.36
N LYS A 253 3.41 10.60 11.05
CA LYS A 253 2.14 11.08 10.49
C LYS A 253 2.12 10.88 8.97
N PRO A 254 0.93 10.85 8.34
CA PRO A 254 0.84 10.64 6.90
C PRO A 254 1.68 11.63 6.05
N PHE A 255 1.67 12.92 6.38
CA PHE A 255 2.46 13.93 5.66
C PHE A 255 3.97 13.76 5.87
N GLU A 256 4.42 13.32 7.05
CA GLU A 256 5.83 13.07 7.34
C GLU A 256 6.35 11.89 6.54
N MET A 257 5.58 10.79 6.49
CA MET A 257 5.90 9.63 5.66
C MET A 257 6.00 10.02 4.19
N LYS A 258 5.02 10.78 3.68
CA LYS A 258 5.00 11.25 2.29
C LYS A 258 6.21 12.14 1.96
N THR A 259 6.58 13.03 2.89
CA THR A 259 7.78 13.87 2.79
C THR A 259 9.05 13.03 2.78
N LEU A 260 9.16 12.04 3.67
CA LEU A 260 10.30 11.15 3.75
C LEU A 260 10.45 10.32 2.48
N LEU A 261 9.37 9.73 1.97
CA LEU A 261 9.38 9.02 0.69
C LEU A 261 9.89 9.96 -0.42
N TYR A 262 9.38 11.17 -0.53
CA TYR A 262 9.88 12.14 -1.51
C TYR A 262 11.39 12.41 -1.36
N TRP A 263 11.88 12.70 -0.14
CA TRP A 263 13.30 12.94 0.11
C TRP A 263 14.18 11.74 -0.25
N LEU A 264 13.75 10.52 0.05
CA LEU A 264 14.47 9.30 -0.31
C LEU A 264 14.64 9.13 -1.83
N THR A 265 13.75 9.68 -2.65
CA THR A 265 13.93 9.68 -4.10
C THR A 265 14.96 10.68 -4.60
N ARG A 266 15.25 11.73 -3.81
CA ARG A 266 16.26 12.76 -4.13
C ARG A 266 17.67 12.33 -3.72
N GLY A 267 17.79 11.49 -2.69
CA GLY A 267 19.08 10.93 -2.26
C GLY A 267 19.65 9.84 -3.18
N ARG A 268 18.93 9.42 -4.23
CA ARG A 268 19.35 8.38 -5.20
C ARG A 268 20.16 8.92 -6.39
N THR A 269 20.41 10.22 -6.47
CA THR A 269 21.15 10.85 -7.58
C THR A 269 22.64 11.06 -7.28
N GLY A 270 23.25 10.15 -6.52
CA GLY A 270 24.70 10.12 -6.25
C GLY A 270 25.37 8.96 -6.98
#